data_AF-J3HU50-F1
#
_entry.id   AF-J3HU50-F1
#
_cell.length_a   1.000
_cell.length_b   1.000
_cell.length_c   1.000
_cell.angle_alpha   90.00
_cell.angle_beta   90.00
_cell.angle_gamma   90.00
#
_symmetry.space_group_name_H-M   'P 1'
#
loop_
_entity.id
_entity.type
_entity.pdbx_description
1 polymer ?
#
loop_
_entity_poly.entity_id
_entity_poly.type
_entity_poly.pdbx_seq_one_letter_code
_entity_poly.pdbx_strand_id
1 'polypeptide(L)'
;MSAKKTARGAESRAWQRMLSGRRLDLLDPSPLDIEIADIAHGLARVARWNGQTTGAHIFSVAQHTLLVETVLRHEMPRVDQRVRLAALLHDAPEYVIGDMISPFKAVLDGHYKAVEKRLLGAIHIRFGLPPVLADEITQAIKAADRGAAYLEATELAGFSDAEAKRLFGKDPGLSDSVRRDYLTPWTAARAEKQFLERFGAVFA
;
A
#
# COMPACT_ATOMS: atom_id res chain seq x y z
N MET A 1 -12.41 14.78 -48.36
CA MET A 1 -11.32 14.45 -47.42
C MET A 1 -11.91 13.67 -46.26
N SER A 2 -11.78 12.34 -46.28
CA SER A 2 -12.31 11.47 -45.22
C SER A 2 -11.16 11.14 -44.27
N ALA A 3 -11.26 11.61 -43.03
CA ALA A 3 -10.28 11.31 -41.99
C ALA A 3 -10.29 9.80 -41.72
N LYS A 4 -9.17 9.14 -42.02
CA LYS A 4 -8.92 7.75 -41.67
C LYS A 4 -9.01 7.63 -40.15
N LYS A 5 -10.11 7.03 -39.67
CA LYS A 5 -10.22 6.48 -38.31
C LYS A 5 -9.09 5.45 -38.20
N THR A 6 -7.99 5.81 -37.53
CA THR A 6 -6.96 4.85 -37.16
C THR A 6 -7.62 3.87 -36.21
N ALA A 7 -7.87 2.65 -36.69
CA ALA A 7 -8.24 1.53 -35.84
C ALA A 7 -7.18 1.44 -34.74
N ARG A 8 -7.58 1.63 -33.48
CA ARG A 8 -6.74 1.25 -32.35
C ARG A 8 -6.48 -0.24 -32.53
N GLY A 9 -5.25 -0.57 -32.91
CA GLY A 9 -4.81 -1.94 -32.98
C GLY A 9 -5.08 -2.60 -31.65
N ALA A 10 -5.58 -3.83 -31.67
CA ALA A 10 -5.91 -4.69 -30.53
C ALA A 10 -5.21 -4.20 -29.24
N GLU A 11 -5.92 -3.41 -28.45
CA GLU A 11 -5.36 -2.73 -27.28
C GLU A 11 -4.73 -3.80 -26.38
N SER A 12 -3.43 -3.67 -26.12
CA SER A 12 -2.70 -4.59 -25.24
C SER A 12 -3.49 -4.72 -23.94
N ARG A 13 -3.93 -5.94 -23.60
CA ARG A 13 -4.77 -6.22 -22.42
C ARG A 13 -3.98 -5.92 -21.14
N ALA A 14 -3.99 -4.67 -20.72
CA ALA A 14 -3.39 -4.22 -19.47
C ALA A 14 -4.49 -3.85 -18.46
N TRP A 15 -5.48 -4.73 -18.26
CA TRP A 15 -6.53 -4.54 -17.27
C TRP A 15 -6.65 -5.74 -16.32
N GLN A 16 -6.96 -5.46 -15.05
CA GLN A 16 -7.28 -6.48 -14.04
C GLN A 16 -8.79 -6.56 -13.83
N ARG A 17 -9.35 -7.77 -13.83
CA ARG A 17 -10.74 -8.04 -13.42
C ARG A 17 -10.78 -8.17 -11.90
N MET A 18 -11.74 -7.50 -11.26
CA MET A 18 -12.03 -7.67 -9.84
C MET A 18 -13.15 -8.67 -9.61
N LEU A 19 -13.21 -9.27 -8.40
CA LEU A 19 -14.29 -10.18 -8.00
C LEU A 19 -15.65 -9.48 -7.94
N SER A 20 -15.66 -8.17 -7.70
CA SER A 20 -16.86 -7.30 -7.79
C SER A 20 -17.48 -7.23 -9.19
N GLY A 21 -16.78 -7.70 -10.23
CA GLY A 21 -17.20 -7.58 -11.62
C GLY A 21 -16.73 -6.30 -12.30
N ARG A 22 -15.95 -5.45 -11.63
CA ARG A 22 -15.29 -4.26 -12.21
C ARG A 22 -14.02 -4.64 -13.01
N ARG A 23 -13.49 -3.71 -13.80
CA ARG A 23 -12.16 -3.81 -14.40
C ARG A 23 -11.40 -2.51 -14.13
N LEU A 24 -10.11 -2.60 -13.88
CA LEU A 24 -9.24 -1.43 -13.86
C LEU A 24 -8.21 -1.54 -14.99
N ASP A 25 -8.10 -0.50 -15.82
CA ASP A 25 -6.99 -0.31 -16.75
C ASP A 25 -5.74 0.12 -15.96
N LEU A 26 -4.64 -0.61 -16.13
CA LEU A 26 -3.40 -0.39 -15.38
C LEU A 26 -2.56 0.75 -15.96
N LEU A 27 -2.76 1.11 -17.24
CA LEU A 27 -2.00 2.15 -17.92
C LEU A 27 -2.69 3.52 -17.85
N ASP A 28 -4.03 3.52 -17.82
CA ASP A 28 -4.90 4.69 -17.71
C ASP A 28 -6.06 4.46 -16.71
N PRO A 29 -5.76 4.35 -15.40
CA PRO A 29 -6.75 3.99 -14.39
C PRO A 29 -7.79 5.10 -14.18
N SER A 30 -9.07 4.74 -14.35
CA SER A 30 -10.19 5.60 -14.01
C SER A 30 -10.46 5.57 -12.51
N PRO A 31 -10.55 6.73 -11.82
CA PRO A 31 -10.97 6.79 -10.42
C PRO A 31 -12.30 6.09 -10.16
N LEU A 32 -13.24 6.18 -11.12
CA LEU A 32 -14.58 5.59 -11.00
C LEU A 32 -14.56 4.06 -11.00
N ASP A 33 -13.45 3.43 -11.40
CA ASP A 33 -13.27 1.98 -11.43
C ASP A 33 -12.64 1.40 -10.16
N ILE A 34 -12.33 2.26 -9.19
CA ILE A 34 -11.70 1.89 -7.92
C ILE A 34 -12.76 1.79 -6.82
N GLU A 35 -12.77 0.66 -6.13
CA GLU A 35 -13.62 0.42 -4.97
C GLU A 35 -12.78 -0.10 -3.81
N ILE A 36 -13.06 0.39 -2.60
CA ILE A 36 -12.26 0.04 -1.41
C ILE A 36 -12.33 -1.45 -1.07
N ALA A 37 -13.45 -2.11 -1.37
CA ALA A 37 -13.61 -3.54 -1.18
C ALA A 37 -12.64 -4.35 -2.05
N ASP A 38 -12.41 -3.92 -3.30
CA ASP A 38 -11.47 -4.58 -4.21
C ASP A 38 -10.01 -4.40 -3.75
N ILE A 39 -9.67 -3.19 -3.27
CA ILE A 39 -8.36 -2.90 -2.67
C ILE A 39 -8.14 -3.78 -1.43
N ALA A 40 -9.07 -3.75 -0.48
CA ALA A 40 -8.96 -4.51 0.77
C ALA A 40 -8.78 -6.01 0.51
N HIS A 41 -9.56 -6.56 -0.44
CA HIS A 41 -9.47 -7.97 -0.81
C HIS A 41 -8.10 -8.33 -1.39
N GLY A 42 -7.58 -7.51 -2.30
CA GLY A 42 -6.26 -7.72 -2.92
C GLY A 42 -5.13 -7.59 -1.90
N LEU A 43 -5.06 -6.46 -1.20
CA LEU A 43 -3.98 -6.18 -0.23
C LEU A 43 -3.91 -7.19 0.91
N ALA A 44 -5.05 -7.77 1.33
CA ALA A 44 -5.08 -8.81 2.36
C ALA A 44 -4.50 -10.15 1.92
N ARG A 45 -4.19 -10.30 0.62
CA ARG A 45 -3.66 -11.53 0.00
C ARG A 45 -2.30 -11.34 -0.68
N VAL A 46 -1.84 -10.09 -0.82
CA VAL A 46 -0.47 -9.80 -1.27
C VAL A 46 0.47 -9.91 -0.08
N ALA A 47 1.44 -10.82 -0.17
CA ALA A 47 2.45 -11.02 0.86
C ALA A 47 3.59 -10.03 0.68
N ARG A 48 4.06 -9.45 1.79
CA ARG A 48 5.32 -8.70 1.84
C ARG A 48 6.51 -9.63 2.05
N TRP A 49 7.71 -9.07 1.91
CA TRP A 49 8.98 -9.77 2.13
C TRP A 49 9.12 -11.04 1.28
N ASN A 50 8.43 -11.10 0.13
CA ASN A 50 8.31 -12.30 -0.71
C ASN A 50 7.86 -13.55 0.08
N GLY A 51 7.09 -13.36 1.17
CA GLY A 51 6.63 -14.43 2.05
C GLY A 51 7.70 -15.00 2.99
N GLN A 52 8.91 -14.44 3.04
CA GLN A 52 9.97 -14.84 3.98
C GLN A 52 9.73 -14.24 5.37
N THR A 53 8.61 -14.60 5.99
CA THR A 53 8.22 -14.17 7.34
C THR A 53 7.93 -15.37 8.22
N THR A 54 8.26 -15.27 9.51
CA THR A 54 7.86 -16.27 10.51
C THR A 54 6.33 -16.24 10.73
N GLY A 55 5.76 -17.36 11.16
CA GLY A 55 4.32 -17.49 11.45
C GLY A 55 3.55 -18.39 10.48
N ALA A 56 2.28 -18.65 10.79
CA ALA A 56 1.43 -19.57 10.03
C ALA A 56 0.73 -18.92 8.82
N HIS A 57 0.78 -17.60 8.71
CA HIS A 57 0.11 -16.81 7.67
C HIS A 57 1.09 -15.81 7.05
N ILE A 58 0.75 -15.29 5.88
CA ILE A 58 1.53 -14.22 5.24
C ILE A 58 1.41 -12.92 6.06
N PHE A 59 2.48 -12.15 6.11
CA PHE A 59 2.37 -10.74 6.48
C PHE A 59 1.89 -9.94 5.27
N SER A 60 0.63 -9.51 5.29
CA SER A 60 -0.03 -8.92 4.13
C SER A 60 0.21 -7.41 3.99
N VAL A 61 0.09 -6.88 2.77
CA VAL A 61 0.16 -5.42 2.51
C VAL A 61 -0.97 -4.67 3.25
N ALA A 62 -2.14 -5.28 3.42
CA ALA A 62 -3.22 -4.71 4.23
C ALA A 62 -2.79 -4.54 5.70
N GLN A 63 -2.10 -5.53 6.27
CA GLN A 63 -1.59 -5.45 7.65
C GLN A 63 -0.46 -4.41 7.77
N HIS A 64 0.42 -4.34 6.78
CA HIS A 64 1.48 -3.35 6.71
C HIS A 64 0.94 -1.91 6.70
N THR A 65 0.03 -1.57 5.79
CA THR A 65 -0.52 -0.21 5.68
C THR A 65 -1.24 0.23 6.96
N LEU A 66 -1.85 -0.69 7.71
CA LEU A 66 -2.39 -0.43 9.04
C LEU A 66 -1.30 -0.15 10.10
N LEU A 67 -0.19 -0.89 10.04
CA LEU A 67 0.97 -0.66 10.89
C LEU A 67 1.60 0.71 10.57
N VAL A 68 1.73 1.08 9.29
CA VAL A 68 2.22 2.39 8.85
C VAL A 68 1.35 3.52 9.41
N GLU A 69 0.02 3.44 9.28
CA GLU A 69 -0.89 4.45 9.85
C GLU A 69 -0.79 4.51 11.39
N THR A 70 -0.51 3.38 12.04
CA THR A 70 -0.30 3.31 13.48
C THR A 70 1.01 3.97 13.92
N VAL A 71 2.12 3.73 13.19
CA VAL A 71 3.40 4.42 13.40
C VAL A 71 3.23 5.93 13.19
N LEU A 72 2.57 6.33 12.09
CA LEU A 72 2.33 7.75 11.79
C LEU A 72 1.59 8.46 12.93
N ARG A 73 0.53 7.87 13.48
CA ARG A 73 -0.20 8.45 14.62
C ARG A 73 0.60 8.47 15.90
N HIS A 74 1.50 7.50 16.10
CA HIS A 74 2.38 7.49 17.25
C HIS A 74 3.38 8.66 17.19
N GLU A 75 4.00 8.87 16.03
CA GLU A 75 4.96 9.96 15.82
C GLU A 75 4.30 11.33 15.72
N MET A 76 3.05 11.39 15.22
CA MET A 76 2.29 12.62 15.03
C MET A 76 0.87 12.49 15.65
N PRO A 77 0.71 12.61 16.98
CA PRO A 77 -0.57 12.37 17.66
C PRO A 77 -1.75 13.25 17.22
N ARG A 78 -1.47 14.39 16.59
CA ARG A 78 -2.47 15.35 16.08
C ARG A 78 -2.53 15.40 14.55
N VAL A 79 -2.03 14.36 13.89
CA VAL A 79 -2.01 14.28 12.42
C VAL A 79 -3.42 14.35 11.84
N ASP A 80 -3.55 15.13 10.76
CA ASP A 80 -4.81 15.34 10.07
C ASP A 80 -5.38 14.02 9.52
N GLN A 81 -6.71 13.93 9.48
CA GLN A 81 -7.41 12.74 9.03
C GLN A 81 -7.11 12.38 7.57
N ARG A 82 -6.94 13.37 6.68
CA ARG A 82 -6.58 13.12 5.27
C ARG A 82 -5.18 12.55 5.13
N VAL A 83 -4.26 12.96 6.00
CA VAL A 83 -2.89 12.40 6.06
C VAL A 83 -2.92 10.95 6.53
N ARG A 84 -3.79 10.62 7.49
CA ARG A 84 -4.01 9.23 7.94
C ARG A 84 -4.61 8.36 6.83
N LEU A 85 -5.60 8.88 6.10
CA LEU A 85 -6.17 8.20 4.93
C LEU A 85 -5.10 7.98 3.84
N ALA A 86 -4.29 8.99 3.54
CA ALA A 86 -3.20 8.87 2.58
C ALA A 86 -2.16 7.82 3.02
N ALA A 87 -1.83 7.74 4.30
CA ALA A 87 -0.94 6.71 4.84
C ALA A 87 -1.53 5.31 4.72
N LEU A 88 -2.82 5.15 5.00
CA LEU A 88 -3.51 3.86 4.85
C LEU A 88 -3.55 3.37 3.38
N LEU A 89 -3.59 4.30 2.43
CA LEU A 89 -3.72 4.02 0.99
C LEU A 89 -2.39 4.06 0.23
N HIS A 90 -1.25 4.29 0.88
CA HIS A 90 0.01 4.54 0.17
C HIS A 90 0.47 3.38 -0.73
N ASP A 91 0.27 2.14 -0.27
CA ASP A 91 0.54 0.90 -1.01
C ASP A 91 -0.73 0.32 -1.68
N ALA A 92 -1.83 1.08 -1.71
CA ALA A 92 -3.05 0.63 -2.38
C ALA A 92 -2.85 0.21 -3.85
N PRO A 93 -1.95 0.81 -4.67
CA PRO A 93 -1.68 0.31 -6.01
C PRO A 93 -1.31 -1.17 -6.09
N GLU A 94 -0.73 -1.74 -5.03
CA GLU A 94 -0.23 -3.13 -5.02
C GLU A 94 -1.34 -4.18 -5.16
N TYR A 95 -2.61 -3.81 -4.95
CA TYR A 95 -3.75 -4.69 -5.21
C TYR A 95 -3.87 -5.10 -6.69
N VAL A 96 -3.22 -4.35 -7.60
CA VAL A 96 -3.20 -4.63 -9.05
C VAL A 96 -1.81 -4.84 -9.64
N ILE A 97 -0.75 -4.30 -9.03
CA ILE A 97 0.63 -4.46 -9.53
C ILE A 97 1.49 -5.40 -8.68
N GLY A 98 0.98 -5.88 -7.53
CA GLY A 98 1.70 -6.70 -6.57
C GLY A 98 2.71 -5.93 -5.71
N ASP A 99 3.11 -6.53 -4.58
CA ASP A 99 4.22 -6.06 -3.76
C ASP A 99 5.55 -6.36 -4.45
N MET A 100 6.47 -5.42 -4.35
CA MET A 100 7.80 -5.58 -4.90
C MET A 100 8.83 -4.97 -3.98
N ILE A 101 9.81 -5.79 -3.60
CA ILE A 101 10.86 -5.35 -2.68
C ILE A 101 11.60 -4.11 -3.22
N SER A 102 11.88 -3.18 -2.31
CA SER A 102 12.53 -1.90 -2.60
C SER A 102 13.82 -2.02 -3.47
N PRO A 103 14.72 -3.00 -3.24
CA PRO A 103 15.91 -3.16 -4.09
C PRO A 103 15.58 -3.44 -5.56
N PHE A 104 14.49 -4.16 -5.85
CA PHE A 104 14.08 -4.45 -7.23
C PHE A 104 13.35 -3.27 -7.87
N LYS A 105 12.50 -2.55 -7.11
CA LYS A 105 11.89 -1.27 -7.56
C LYS A 105 12.95 -0.22 -7.97
N ALA A 106 14.16 -0.27 -7.39
CA ALA A 106 15.27 0.61 -7.77
C ALA A 106 15.91 0.28 -9.13
N VAL A 107 15.82 -0.99 -9.56
CA VAL A 107 16.34 -1.47 -10.85
C VAL A 107 15.31 -1.34 -11.96
N LEU A 108 14.01 -1.41 -11.65
CA LEU A 108 12.96 -1.19 -12.64
C LEU A 108 12.97 0.26 -13.15
N ASP A 109 12.80 0.38 -14.47
CA ASP A 109 12.86 1.64 -15.19
C ASP A 109 11.65 2.56 -14.92
N GLY A 110 11.63 3.71 -15.60
CA GLY A 110 10.63 4.75 -15.42
C GLY A 110 9.18 4.33 -15.73
N HIS A 111 8.95 3.29 -16.53
CA HIS A 111 7.59 2.90 -16.91
C HIS A 111 6.81 2.32 -15.72
N TYR A 112 7.45 1.49 -14.90
CA TYR A 112 6.82 0.95 -13.69
C TYR A 112 6.44 2.06 -12.70
N LYS A 113 7.38 2.97 -12.42
CA LYS A 113 7.13 4.12 -11.51
C LYS A 113 6.04 5.05 -12.04
N ALA A 114 5.92 5.21 -13.35
CA ALA A 114 4.86 6.01 -13.95
C ALA A 114 3.49 5.35 -13.76
N VAL A 115 3.39 4.03 -13.92
CA VAL A 115 2.16 3.25 -13.68
C VAL A 115 1.75 3.31 -12.20
N GLU A 116 2.68 3.05 -11.28
CA GLU A 116 2.44 3.11 -9.83
C GLU A 116 1.91 4.50 -9.41
N LYS A 117 2.52 5.59 -9.92
CA LYS A 117 2.07 6.96 -9.66
C LYS A 117 0.68 7.26 -10.23
N ARG A 118 0.35 6.77 -11.42
CA ARG A 118 -0.98 6.95 -12.03
C ARG A 118 -2.06 6.24 -11.23
N LEU A 119 -1.79 5.00 -10.83
CA LEU A 119 -2.68 4.22 -9.97
C LEU A 119 -2.92 4.92 -8.64
N LEU A 120 -1.85 5.35 -7.97
CA LEU A 120 -1.96 6.05 -6.69
C LEU A 120 -2.74 7.36 -6.84
N GLY A 121 -2.48 8.13 -7.90
CA GLY A 121 -3.22 9.35 -8.19
C GLY A 121 -4.72 9.10 -8.43
N ALA A 122 -5.08 8.04 -9.16
CA ALA A 122 -6.48 7.67 -9.38
C ALA A 122 -7.18 7.22 -8.08
N ILE A 123 -6.46 6.46 -7.23
CA ILE A 123 -6.91 6.04 -5.90
C ILE A 123 -7.15 7.26 -5.00
N HIS A 124 -6.20 8.20 -4.97
CA HIS A 124 -6.35 9.44 -4.22
C HIS A 124 -7.59 10.23 -4.66
N ILE A 125 -7.78 10.44 -5.97
CA ILE A 125 -8.96 11.14 -6.50
C ILE A 125 -10.26 10.42 -6.08
N ARG A 126 -10.31 9.09 -6.18
CA ARG A 126 -11.49 8.30 -5.80
C ARG A 126 -11.90 8.49 -4.34
N PHE A 127 -10.95 8.78 -3.46
CA PHE A 127 -11.17 8.97 -2.03
C PHE A 127 -10.97 10.41 -1.56
N GLY A 128 -11.09 11.39 -2.46
CA GLY A 128 -11.12 12.82 -2.11
C GLY A 128 -9.78 13.42 -1.67
N LEU A 129 -8.67 12.75 -1.97
CA LEU A 129 -7.31 13.24 -1.77
C LEU A 129 -6.77 13.91 -3.05
N PRO A 130 -5.80 14.84 -2.94
CA PRO A 130 -5.06 15.33 -4.10
C PRO A 130 -4.35 14.18 -4.83
N PRO A 131 -4.33 14.13 -6.18
CA PRO A 131 -3.65 13.06 -6.92
C PRO A 131 -2.15 13.00 -6.59
N VAL A 132 -1.55 14.15 -6.34
CA VAL A 132 -0.18 14.29 -5.82
C VAL A 132 -0.27 15.01 -4.48
N LEU A 133 0.27 14.39 -3.44
CA LEU A 133 0.28 14.94 -2.08
C LEU A 133 1.38 16.01 -1.96
N ALA A 134 1.25 16.87 -0.95
CA ALA A 134 2.34 17.79 -0.58
C ALA A 134 3.57 16.99 -0.11
N ASP A 135 4.77 17.51 -0.40
CA ASP A 135 6.02 16.81 -0.11
C ASP A 135 6.16 16.48 1.38
N GLU A 136 5.72 17.36 2.28
CA GLU A 136 5.76 17.15 3.72
C GLU A 136 4.92 15.94 4.14
N ILE A 137 3.76 15.75 3.52
CA ILE A 137 2.87 14.60 3.76
C ILE A 137 3.53 13.33 3.24
N THR A 138 4.08 13.36 2.03
CA THR A 138 4.79 12.21 1.45
C THR A 138 5.99 11.80 2.30
N GLN A 139 6.78 12.75 2.83
CA GLN A 139 7.90 12.43 3.71
C GLN A 139 7.45 11.84 5.06
N ALA A 140 6.36 12.34 5.64
CA ALA A 140 5.81 11.79 6.89
C ALA A 140 5.35 10.33 6.71
N ILE A 141 4.63 10.03 5.63
CA ILE A 141 4.21 8.66 5.31
C ILE A 141 5.43 7.76 5.08
N LYS A 142 6.44 8.24 4.35
CA LYS A 142 7.67 7.49 4.10
C LYS A 142 8.47 7.22 5.38
N ALA A 143 8.48 8.15 6.33
CA ALA A 143 9.12 7.94 7.62
C ALA A 143 8.39 6.85 8.43
N ALA A 144 7.06 6.89 8.45
CA ALA A 144 6.24 5.88 9.12
C ALA A 144 6.35 4.50 8.47
N ASP A 145 6.36 4.42 7.14
CA ASP A 145 6.60 3.19 6.37
C ASP A 145 7.96 2.57 6.73
N ARG A 146 9.01 3.38 6.75
CA ARG A 146 10.34 2.93 7.20
C ARG A 146 10.34 2.42 8.64
N GLY A 147 9.60 3.07 9.55
CA GLY A 147 9.44 2.61 10.92
C GLY A 147 8.72 1.25 11.00
N ALA A 148 7.67 1.05 10.21
CA ALA A 148 6.99 -0.24 10.09
C ALA A 148 7.91 -1.33 9.50
N ALA A 149 8.64 -1.02 8.43
CA ALA A 149 9.59 -1.93 7.81
C ALA A 149 10.72 -2.35 8.77
N TYR A 150 11.19 -1.45 9.65
CA TYR A 150 12.12 -1.81 10.73
C TYR A 150 11.54 -2.90 11.62
N LEU A 151 10.31 -2.71 12.13
CA LEU A 151 9.66 -3.66 13.03
C LEU A 151 9.40 -5.00 12.33
N GLU A 152 8.93 -4.98 11.09
CA GLU A 152 8.71 -6.18 10.29
C GLU A 152 10.02 -6.95 10.05
N ALA A 153 11.10 -6.24 9.73
CA ALA A 153 12.40 -6.85 9.46
C ALA A 153 12.93 -7.62 10.68
N THR A 154 12.89 -7.00 11.86
CA THR A 154 13.44 -7.57 13.09
C THR A 154 12.56 -8.66 13.70
N GLU A 155 11.23 -8.52 13.60
CA GLU A 155 10.30 -9.39 14.31
C GLU A 155 9.77 -10.54 13.43
N LEU A 156 9.74 -10.35 12.10
CA LEU A 156 9.13 -11.30 11.17
C LEU A 156 10.11 -11.85 10.13
N ALA A 157 10.92 -11.00 9.51
CA ALA A 157 11.71 -11.36 8.33
C ALA A 157 13.17 -11.79 8.63
N GLY A 158 13.52 -11.94 9.91
CA GLY A 158 14.79 -12.53 10.34
C GLY A 158 16.03 -11.63 10.19
N PHE A 159 15.84 -10.31 10.06
CA PHE A 159 16.95 -9.36 10.06
C PHE A 159 17.44 -9.12 11.49
N SER A 160 18.75 -8.88 11.64
CA SER A 160 19.28 -8.38 12.91
C SER A 160 18.91 -6.90 13.11
N ASP A 161 18.87 -6.44 14.37
CA ASP A 161 18.67 -5.02 14.71
C ASP A 161 19.66 -4.10 14.00
N ALA A 162 20.93 -4.53 13.86
CA ALA A 162 21.97 -3.75 13.20
C ALA A 162 21.70 -3.59 11.69
N GLU A 163 21.25 -4.65 11.03
CA GLU A 163 20.89 -4.61 9.61
C GLU A 163 19.62 -3.80 9.36
N ALA A 164 18.57 -4.06 10.14
CA ALA A 164 17.31 -3.31 10.06
C ALA A 164 17.56 -1.82 10.32
N LYS A 165 18.43 -1.49 11.28
CA LYS A 165 18.78 -0.10 11.58
C LYS A 165 19.45 0.60 10.40
N ARG A 166 20.38 -0.09 9.75
CA ARG A 166 21.11 0.43 8.57
C ARG A 166 20.18 0.66 7.38
N LEU A 167 19.21 -0.23 7.16
CA LEU A 167 18.32 -0.19 6.00
C LEU A 167 17.13 0.76 6.21
N PHE A 168 16.44 0.62 7.35
CA PHE A 168 15.12 1.22 7.58
C PHE A 168 15.16 2.39 8.55
N GLY A 169 16.13 2.47 9.46
CA GLY A 169 16.29 3.60 10.38
C GLY A 169 16.23 3.15 11.82
N LYS A 170 15.38 3.75 12.66
CA LYS A 170 15.28 3.33 14.07
C LYS A 170 13.93 2.72 14.34
N ASP A 171 13.85 1.96 15.42
CA ASP A 171 12.59 1.52 16.00
C ASP A 171 11.68 2.74 16.27
N PRO A 172 10.42 2.74 15.78
CA PRO A 172 9.47 3.82 16.01
C PRO A 172 8.92 3.90 17.44
N GLY A 173 9.25 2.95 18.32
CA GLY A 173 8.92 3.02 19.75
C GLY A 173 7.49 2.62 20.11
N LEU A 174 6.82 1.81 19.28
CA LEU A 174 5.48 1.29 19.58
C LEU A 174 5.49 0.40 20.83
N SER A 175 4.41 0.45 21.62
CA SER A 175 4.26 -0.38 22.82
C SER A 175 4.17 -1.87 22.49
N ASP A 176 4.56 -2.73 23.43
CA ASP A 176 4.53 -4.19 23.23
C ASP A 176 3.12 -4.72 22.91
N SER A 177 2.08 -4.07 23.44
CA SER A 177 0.69 -4.41 23.13
C SER A 177 0.37 -4.20 21.65
N VAL A 178 0.80 -3.06 21.08
CA VAL A 178 0.61 -2.74 19.67
C VAL A 178 1.45 -3.67 18.79
N ARG A 179 2.71 -3.92 19.18
CA ARG A 179 3.59 -4.87 18.48
C ARG A 179 2.97 -6.26 18.40
N ARG A 180 2.52 -6.83 19.52
CA ARG A 180 1.89 -8.16 19.54
C ARG A 180 0.68 -8.25 18.61
N ASP A 181 -0.13 -7.20 18.56
CA ASP A 181 -1.34 -7.19 17.72
C ASP A 181 -1.00 -7.11 16.22
N TYR A 182 -0.10 -6.18 15.84
CA TYR A 182 0.22 -5.91 14.43
C TYR A 182 1.38 -6.72 13.85
N LEU A 183 2.26 -7.29 14.66
CA LEU A 183 3.42 -8.09 14.21
C LEU A 183 3.19 -9.59 14.45
N THR A 184 1.94 -10.01 14.47
CA THR A 184 1.55 -11.42 14.29
C THR A 184 0.84 -11.52 12.94
N PRO A 185 1.35 -12.25 11.94
CA PRO A 185 0.69 -12.36 10.65
C PRO A 185 -0.75 -12.87 10.77
N TRP A 186 -1.69 -12.12 10.19
CA TRP A 186 -3.11 -12.42 10.28
C TRP A 186 -3.61 -13.31 9.14
N THR A 187 -4.77 -13.94 9.33
CA THR A 187 -5.51 -14.50 8.20
C THR A 187 -5.94 -13.40 7.24
N ALA A 188 -6.05 -13.71 5.94
CA ALA A 188 -6.52 -12.76 4.94
C ALA A 188 -7.88 -12.14 5.32
N ALA A 189 -8.81 -12.95 5.86
CA ALA A 189 -10.12 -12.46 6.30
C ALA A 189 -10.02 -11.43 7.44
N ARG A 190 -9.09 -11.61 8.39
CA ARG A 190 -8.86 -10.64 9.46
C ARG A 190 -8.23 -9.36 8.90
N ALA A 191 -7.21 -9.48 8.06
CA ALA A 191 -6.54 -8.32 7.47
C ALA A 191 -7.51 -7.47 6.62
N GLU A 192 -8.32 -8.11 5.77
CA GLU A 192 -9.35 -7.45 4.95
C GLU A 192 -10.38 -6.72 5.82
N LYS A 193 -10.89 -7.37 6.87
CA LYS A 193 -11.85 -6.77 7.81
C LYS A 193 -11.25 -5.56 8.53
N GLN A 194 -10.06 -5.71 9.12
CA GLN A 194 -9.39 -4.64 9.87
C GLN A 194 -9.08 -3.44 8.98
N PHE A 195 -8.65 -3.69 7.73
CA PHE A 195 -8.39 -2.63 6.76
C PHE A 195 -9.68 -1.84 6.45
N LEU A 196 -10.80 -2.52 6.18
CA LEU A 196 -12.08 -1.86 5.90
C LEU A 196 -12.63 -1.08 7.10
N GLU A 197 -12.56 -1.66 8.31
CA GLU A 197 -12.95 -0.98 9.55
C GLU A 197 -12.12 0.29 9.75
N ARG A 198 -10.80 0.19 9.53
CA ARG A 198 -9.91 1.34 9.67
C ARG A 198 -10.17 2.40 8.61
N PHE A 199 -10.35 1.99 7.36
CA PHE A 199 -10.70 2.89 6.26
C PHE A 199 -11.97 3.67 6.58
N GLY A 200 -13.04 2.98 7.01
CA GLY A 200 -14.29 3.64 7.40
C GLY A 200 -14.09 4.68 8.51
N ALA A 201 -13.24 4.39 9.49
CA ALA A 201 -12.95 5.31 10.59
C ALA A 201 -12.10 6.52 10.21
N VAL A 202 -11.34 6.47 9.11
CA VAL A 202 -10.49 7.58 8.65
C VAL A 202 -11.01 8.28 7.41
N PHE A 203 -11.94 7.68 6.67
CA PHE A 203 -12.59 8.29 5.51
C PHE A 203 -13.87 9.05 5.86
N ALA A 204 -14.53 8.70 6.97
CA ALA A 204 -15.79 9.32 7.43
C ALA A 204 -15.66 10.81 7.76
#